data_AF-A0A8X6SG18-F1
#
_entry.id   AF-A0A8X6SG18-F1
#
_cell.length_a   1.000
_cell.length_b   1.000
_cell.length_c   1.000
_cell.angle_alpha   90.00
_cell.angle_beta   90.00
_cell.angle_gamma   90.00
#
_symmetry.space_group_name_H-M   'P 1'
#
loop_
_entity.id
_entity.type
_entity.pdbx_description
1 polymer ?
#
loop_
_entity_poly.entity_id
_entity_poly.type
_entity_poly.pdbx_seq_one_letter_code
_entity_poly.pdbx_strand_id
1 'polypeptide(L)'
;MRLPKSELLHFGGELKDYLGFWSQFQRIHTDQDSAPEDKFQYLLQCMMQGSRAREVIESFPPTSENYENAIAALKDRFGREEGTKFMTVT
;
A
#
# COMPACT_ATOMS: atom_id res chain seq x y z
N MET A 1 7.91 -16.57 0.99
CA MET A 1 9.12 -16.11 0.25
C MET A 1 9.87 -15.06 1.09
N ARG A 2 11.15 -14.76 0.82
CA ARG A 2 11.85 -13.60 1.44
C ARG A 2 11.67 -12.38 0.55
N LEU A 3 11.10 -11.30 1.09
CA LEU A 3 10.86 -10.06 0.35
C LEU A 3 12.19 -9.45 -0.15
N PRO A 4 12.28 -9.02 -1.42
CA PRO A 4 13.49 -8.42 -1.96
C PRO A 4 13.83 -7.12 -1.23
N LYS A 5 15.03 -7.08 -0.63
CA LYS A 5 15.53 -5.93 0.14
C LYS A 5 16.15 -4.83 -0.74
N SER A 6 16.45 -5.12 -2.00
CA SER A 6 17.47 -4.37 -2.76
C SER A 6 17.02 -3.01 -3.29
N GLU A 7 15.71 -2.75 -3.40
CA GLU A 7 15.18 -1.43 -3.77
C GLU A 7 13.88 -1.20 -3.00
N LEU A 8 13.98 -0.88 -1.70
CA LEU A 8 12.82 -0.43 -0.95
C LEU A 8 12.24 0.81 -1.64
N LEU A 9 11.05 0.65 -2.18
CA LEU A 9 10.28 1.70 -2.82
C LEU A 9 9.83 2.65 -1.73
N HIS A 10 10.19 3.93 -1.85
CA HIS A 10 9.78 4.94 -0.88
C HIS A 10 8.67 5.80 -1.46
N PHE A 11 7.57 5.90 -0.74
CA PHE A 11 6.42 6.72 -1.10
C PHE A 11 6.10 7.72 0.00
N GLY A 12 6.07 9.01 -0.37
CA GLY A 12 5.78 10.12 0.53
C GLY A 12 4.33 10.61 0.50
N GLY A 13 3.50 10.11 -0.41
CA GLY A 13 2.13 10.61 -0.59
C GLY A 13 1.96 11.64 -1.72
N GLU A 14 2.98 11.82 -2.56
CA GLU A 14 2.88 12.65 -3.76
C GLU A 14 2.11 11.92 -4.86
N LEU A 15 1.00 12.50 -5.34
CA LEU A 15 0.11 11.85 -6.32
C LEU A 15 0.84 11.42 -7.60
N LYS A 16 1.74 12.27 -8.11
CA LYS A 16 2.57 11.99 -9.30
C LYS A 16 3.44 10.73 -9.15
N ASP A 17 3.80 10.37 -7.92
CA ASP A 17 4.69 9.24 -7.62
C ASP A 17 3.89 7.97 -7.29
N TYR A 18 2.57 8.09 -7.08
CA TYR A 18 1.71 6.98 -6.65
C TYR A 18 1.68 5.85 -7.67
N LEU A 19 1.48 6.14 -8.96
CA LEU A 19 1.42 5.10 -10.00
C LEU A 19 2.72 4.30 -10.10
N GLY A 20 3.86 4.98 -9.99
CA GLY A 20 5.19 4.36 -9.98
C GLY A 20 5.41 3.49 -8.74
N PHE A 21 4.96 3.96 -7.57
CA PHE A 21 4.97 3.16 -6.35
C PHE A 21 4.06 1.93 -6.48
N TRP A 22 2.79 2.10 -6.84
CA TRP A 22 1.80 1.03 -6.88
C TRP A 22 2.17 -0.06 -7.88
N SER A 23 2.65 0.30 -9.06
CA SER A 23 3.07 -0.66 -10.09
C SER A 23 4.14 -1.64 -9.59
N GLN A 24 5.01 -1.16 -8.70
CA GLN A 24 6.08 -1.98 -8.13
C GLN A 24 5.59 -2.74 -6.88
N PHE A 25 4.83 -2.08 -6.01
CA PHE A 25 4.27 -2.69 -4.80
C PHE A 25 3.21 -3.76 -5.09
N GLN A 26 2.48 -3.66 -6.19
CA GLN A 26 1.40 -4.60 -6.57
C GLN A 26 1.88 -6.05 -6.60
N ARG A 27 3.14 -6.29 -7.02
CA ARG A 27 3.74 -7.64 -7.06
C ARG A 27 3.80 -8.29 -5.68
N ILE A 28 4.01 -7.50 -4.64
CA ILE A 28 4.07 -7.94 -3.24
C ILE A 28 2.64 -8.11 -2.71
N HIS A 29 1.74 -7.19 -3.06
CA HIS A 29 0.33 -7.29 -2.69
C HIS A 29 -0.31 -8.59 -3.19
N THR A 30 -0.07 -8.97 -4.45
CA THR A 30 -0.64 -10.16 -5.08
C THR A 30 0.12 -11.46 -4.76
N ASP A 31 1.26 -11.40 -4.08
CA ASP A 31 2.05 -12.60 -3.72
C ASP A 31 1.31 -13.43 -2.65
N GLN A 32 0.76 -14.58 -3.02
CA GLN A 32 0.01 -15.44 -2.10
C GLN A 32 0.91 -16.19 -1.10
N ASP A 33 2.23 -16.28 -1.37
CA ASP A 33 3.19 -16.97 -0.50
C ASP A 33 3.70 -16.10 0.65
N SER A 34 3.30 -14.83 0.70
CA SER A 34 3.67 -13.87 1.74
C SER A 34 2.51 -13.62 2.69
N ALA A 35 2.75 -13.72 4.00
CA ALA A 35 1.72 -13.48 5.01
C ALA A 35 1.25 -12.00 4.97
N PRO A 36 -0.04 -11.73 5.20
CA PRO A 36 -0.55 -10.35 5.19
C PRO A 36 0.16 -9.43 6.19
N GLU A 37 0.52 -9.93 7.38
CA GLU A 37 1.33 -9.16 8.34
C GLU A 37 2.72 -8.79 7.80
N ASP A 38 3.41 -9.70 7.11
CA ASP A 38 4.71 -9.42 6.51
C ASP A 38 4.59 -8.37 5.41
N LYS A 39 3.53 -8.46 4.60
CA LYS A 39 3.20 -7.45 3.58
C LYS A 39 2.88 -6.10 4.22
N PHE A 40 2.19 -6.09 5.36
CA PHE A 40 1.92 -4.86 6.10
C PHE A 40 3.23 -4.23 6.58
N GLN A 41 4.07 -5.00 7.26
CA GLN A 41 5.36 -4.50 7.76
C GLN A 41 6.21 -3.94 6.62
N TYR A 42 6.20 -4.60 5.46
CA TYR A 42 6.87 -4.11 4.28
C TYR A 42 6.22 -2.83 3.70
N LEU A 43 4.88 -2.77 3.62
CA LEU A 43 4.16 -1.56 3.23
C LEU A 43 4.54 -0.36 4.10
N LEU A 44 4.61 -0.58 5.41
CA LEU A 44 5.01 0.44 6.37
C LEU A 44 6.44 0.93 6.08
N GLN A 45 7.40 0.03 5.84
CA GLN A 45 8.78 0.37 5.48
C GLN A 45 8.88 1.15 4.15
N CYS A 46 7.96 0.91 3.21
CA CYS A 46 7.89 1.67 1.97
C CYS A 46 7.39 3.11 2.16
N MET A 47 6.77 3.45 3.27
CA MET A 47 6.30 4.82 3.50
C MET A 47 7.41 5.67 4.11
N MET A 48 7.67 6.84 3.52
CA MET A 48 8.67 7.77 4.05
C MET A 48 8.26 8.27 5.45
N GLN A 49 9.18 8.25 6.42
CA GLN A 49 8.89 8.69 7.79
C GLN A 49 8.37 10.14 7.81
N GLY A 50 7.30 10.41 8.57
CA GLY A 50 6.69 11.73 8.68
C GLY A 50 5.91 12.19 7.44
N SER A 51 5.71 11.31 6.46
CA SER A 51 4.97 11.63 5.24
C SER A 51 3.46 11.39 5.39
N ARG A 52 2.67 12.01 4.51
CA ARG A 52 1.21 11.84 4.49
C ARG A 52 0.80 10.39 4.22
N ALA A 53 1.60 9.66 3.43
CA ALA A 53 1.35 8.24 3.17
C ALA A 53 1.61 7.40 4.43
N ARG A 54 2.68 7.73 5.17
CA ARG A 54 3.00 7.08 6.45
C ARG A 54 1.88 7.26 7.48
N GLU A 55 1.35 8.47 7.60
CA GLU A 55 0.20 8.76 8.48
C GLU A 55 -1.02 7.89 8.19
N VAL A 56 -1.32 7.59 6.91
CA VAL A 56 -2.42 6.69 6.55
C VAL A 56 -2.16 5.29 7.07
N ILE A 57 -0.97 4.75 6.78
CA ILE A 57 -0.67 3.36 7.12
C ILE A 57 -0.54 3.18 8.64
N GLU A 58 0.04 4.15 9.36
CA GLU A 58 0.16 4.12 10.83
C GLU A 58 -1.17 4.29 11.57
N SER A 59 -2.26 4.67 10.89
CA SER A 59 -3.61 4.70 11.48
C SER A 59 -4.21 3.31 11.74
N PHE A 60 -3.55 2.26 11.24
CA PHE A 60 -3.95 0.87 11.43
C PHE A 60 -2.87 0.08 12.18
N PRO A 61 -3.24 -0.81 13.12
CA PRO A 61 -2.29 -1.76 13.70
C PRO A 61 -1.71 -2.68 12.62
N PRO A 62 -0.39 -2.92 12.57
CA PRO A 62 0.25 -3.65 11.49
C PRO A 62 0.09 -5.17 11.67
N THR A 63 -1.12 -5.62 11.43
CA THR A 63 -1.66 -6.96 11.68
C THR A 63 -2.27 -7.52 10.41
N SER A 64 -2.36 -8.84 10.30
CA SER A 64 -2.92 -9.50 9.12
C SER A 64 -4.36 -9.05 8.81
N GLU A 65 -5.20 -8.84 9.84
CA GLU A 65 -6.60 -8.40 9.71
C GLU A 65 -6.75 -6.98 9.13
N ASN A 66 -5.75 -6.11 9.37
CA ASN A 66 -5.81 -4.71 8.99
C ASN A 66 -5.07 -4.40 7.68
N TYR A 67 -4.37 -5.36 7.10
CA TYR A 67 -3.60 -5.15 5.87
C TYR A 67 -4.46 -4.63 4.71
N GLU A 68 -5.60 -5.28 4.44
CA GLU A 68 -6.49 -4.87 3.36
C GLU A 68 -7.11 -3.49 3.62
N ASN A 69 -7.42 -3.16 4.87
CA ASN A 69 -7.92 -1.83 5.25
C ASN A 69 -6.87 -0.74 5.00
N ALA A 70 -5.62 -1.00 5.35
CA ALA A 70 -4.51 -0.07 5.11
C ALA A 70 -4.26 0.15 3.60
N ILE A 71 -4.35 -0.93 2.79
CA ILE A 71 -4.26 -0.83 1.32
C ILE A 71 -5.42 -0.03 0.74
N ALA A 72 -6.65 -0.27 1.19
CA ALA A 72 -7.83 0.45 0.73
C ALA A 72 -7.72 1.95 1.05
N ALA A 73 -7.30 2.30 2.27
CA ALA A 73 -7.09 3.69 2.67
C ALA A 73 -5.99 4.38 1.85
N LEU A 74 -4.90 3.67 1.55
CA LEU A 74 -3.82 4.20 0.71
C LEU A 74 -4.30 4.47 -0.72
N LYS A 75 -5.05 3.53 -1.32
CA LYS A 75 -5.65 3.68 -2.65
C LYS A 75 -6.67 4.81 -2.69
N ASP A 76 -7.56 4.90 -1.70
CA ASP A 76 -8.56 5.96 -1.64
C ASP A 76 -7.92 7.36 -1.57
N ARG A 77 -6.85 7.51 -0.79
CA ARG A 77 -6.19 8.80 -0.59
C ARG A 77 -5.29 9.22 -1.75
N PHE A 78 -4.61 8.29 -2.41
CA PHE A 78 -3.55 8.61 -3.39
C PHE A 78 -3.76 8.04 -4.79
N GLY A 79 -4.61 7.04 -4.96
CA GLY A 79 -4.85 6.35 -6.23
C GLY A 79 -5.94 6.93 -7.11
N ARG A 80 -6.44 8.13 -6.80
CA ARG A 80 -7.50 8.79 -7.57
C ARG A 80 -6.93 9.50 -8.81
N GLU A 81 -6.63 8.74 -9.86
CA GLU A 81 -6.71 9.20 -11.26
C GLU A 81 -7.17 8.04 -12.18
N GLU A 82 -8.42 7.61 -12.01
CA GLU A 82 -9.40 7.42 -13.09
C GLU A 82 -10.77 7.21 -12.45
N GLY A 83 -11.69 8.12 -12.72
CA GLY A 83 -13.05 8.01 -12.21
C GLY A 83 -13.77 6.84 -12.89
N THR A 84 -14.28 5.88 -12.11
CA THR A 84 -15.58 5.25 -12.37
C THR A 84 -16.07 4.61 -11.07
N LYS A 85 -17.04 5.31 -10.46
CA LYS A 85 -18.31 4.80 -9.94
C LYS A 85 -18.31 3.38 -9.36
N PHE A 86 -18.63 3.32 -8.08
CA PHE A 86 -19.46 2.28 -7.47
C PHE A 86 -20.42 1.67 -8.50
N MET A 87 -20.13 0.45 -8.95
CA MET A 87 -21.16 -0.45 -9.43
C MET A 87 -21.35 -1.50 -8.35
N THR A 88 -22.28 -1.22 -7.45
CA THR A 88 -23.16 -2.26 -6.94
C THR A 88 -23.82 -2.92 -8.15
N VAL A 89 -23.57 -4.21 -8.37
CA VAL A 89 -24.54 -5.06 -9.09
C VAL A 89 -24.48 -6.49 -8.53
N THR A 90 -25.63 -6.84 -7.93
CA THR A 90 -26.27 -8.15 -7.68
C THR A 90 -25.61 -9.17 -6.78
#